data_AF-A0A3P6A6V7-F1
#
_entry.id   AF-A0A3P6A6V7-F1
#
_cell.length_a   1.000
_cell.length_b   1.000
_cell.length_c   1.000
_cell.angle_alpha   90.00
_cell.angle_beta   90.00
_cell.angle_gamma   90.00
#
_symmetry.space_group_name_H-M   'P 1'
#
loop_
_entity.id
_entity.type
_entity.pdbx_description
1 polymer ?
#
loop_
_entity_poly.entity_id
_entity_poly.type
_entity_poly.pdbx_seq_one_letter_code
_entity_poly.pdbx_strand_id
1 'polypeptide(L)'
;MENCLASGNLQAHYVRGIQQYFHHQNINGGLLHLQIAAEGSYENAVYLYGVIMLAKGETAIGQAMLDTLGWRQSKNRADRCWRRVKRSLHGIRVTRLESYMTAYRNTRETIACHRDNIHERCDTCYYYKQLTKFVYMM
;
A
#
# COMPACT_ATOMS: atom_id res chain seq x y z
N MET A 1 -1.94 15.40 18.36
CA MET A 1 -2.39 14.63 17.18
C MET A 1 -3.77 15.09 16.72
N GLU A 2 -4.75 15.21 17.61
CA GLU A 2 -6.13 15.62 17.26
C GLU A 2 -6.20 16.98 16.56
N ASN A 3 -5.51 18.00 17.08
CA ASN A 3 -5.45 19.32 16.42
C ASN A 3 -4.89 19.25 14.98
N CYS A 4 -3.93 18.36 14.72
CA CYS A 4 -3.36 18.19 13.38
C CYS A 4 -4.34 17.47 12.43
N LEU A 5 -5.15 16.53 12.94
CA LEU A 5 -6.19 15.89 12.16
C LEU A 5 -7.32 16.89 11.85
N ALA A 6 -7.73 17.69 12.83
CA ALA A 6 -8.74 18.73 12.65
C ALA A 6 -8.30 19.79 11.62
N SER A 7 -6.99 20.07 11.53
CA SER A 7 -6.42 20.97 10.52
C SER A 7 -6.16 20.30 9.17
N GLY A 8 -6.59 19.06 8.93
CA GLY A 8 -6.39 18.34 7.67
C GLY A 8 -4.95 17.94 7.37
N ASN A 9 -4.07 17.81 8.38
CA ASN A 9 -2.68 17.42 8.15
C ASN A 9 -2.58 15.98 7.63
N LEU A 10 -2.18 15.82 6.38
CA LEU A 10 -2.14 14.52 5.69
C LEU A 10 -1.16 13.53 6.32
N GLN A 11 -0.02 14.01 6.83
CA GLN A 11 0.92 13.15 7.55
C GLN A 11 0.32 12.64 8.86
N ALA A 12 -0.44 13.47 9.58
CA ALA A 12 -1.15 13.04 10.78
C ALA A 12 -2.19 11.97 10.45
N HIS A 13 -2.95 12.14 9.35
CA HIS A 13 -3.85 11.12 8.85
C HIS A 13 -3.13 9.83 8.49
N TYR A 14 -1.99 9.89 7.79
CA TYR A 14 -1.17 8.71 7.49
C TYR A 14 -0.72 7.96 8.75
N VAL A 15 -0.18 8.67 9.75
CA VAL A 15 0.27 8.06 11.01
C VAL A 15 -0.90 7.45 11.78
N ARG A 16 -2.03 8.17 11.89
CA ARG A 16 -3.23 7.66 12.55
C ARG A 16 -3.80 6.45 11.83
N GLY A 17 -3.77 6.46 10.50
CA GLY A 17 -4.19 5.34 9.64
C GLY A 17 -3.37 4.09 9.92
N ILE A 18 -2.04 4.19 10.01
CA ILE A 18 -1.18 3.06 10.38
C ILE A 18 -1.51 2.53 11.77
N GLN A 19 -1.64 3.40 12.77
CA GLN A 19 -1.94 2.98 14.15
C GLN A 19 -3.29 2.25 14.23
N GLN A 20 -4.33 2.82 13.64
CA GLN A 20 -5.66 2.22 13.67
C GLN A 20 -5.71 0.91 12.87
N TYR A 21 -5.15 0.90 11.65
CA TYR A 21 -5.23 -0.26 10.76
C TYR A 21 -4.40 -1.44 11.26
N PHE A 22 -3.12 -1.20 11.60
CA PHE A 22 -2.17 -2.28 11.89
C PHE A 22 -2.01 -2.58 13.37
N HIS A 23 -2.00 -1.56 14.23
CA HIS A 23 -1.73 -1.76 15.66
C HIS A 23 -3.02 -2.06 16.45
N HIS A 24 -4.07 -1.27 16.25
CA HIS A 24 -5.35 -1.44 16.94
C HIS A 24 -6.33 -2.37 16.22
N GLN A 25 -6.00 -2.82 15.01
CA GLN A 25 -6.85 -3.67 14.17
C GLN A 25 -8.24 -3.06 13.87
N ASN A 26 -8.38 -1.74 14.01
CA ASN A 26 -9.54 -0.99 13.55
C ASN A 26 -9.40 -0.73 12.04
N ILE A 27 -9.73 -1.76 11.26
CA ILE A 27 -9.55 -1.79 9.80
C ILE A 27 -10.25 -0.61 9.13
N ASN A 28 -11.52 -0.35 9.46
CA ASN A 28 -12.31 0.69 8.79
C ASN A 28 -11.81 2.10 9.14
N GLY A 29 -11.56 2.38 10.42
CA GLY A 29 -11.04 3.68 10.84
C GLY A 29 -9.62 3.94 10.32
N GLY A 30 -8.79 2.89 10.26
CA GLY A 30 -7.46 2.96 9.68
C GLY A 30 -7.48 3.24 8.18
N LEU A 31 -8.34 2.54 7.42
CA LEU A 31 -8.50 2.76 5.98
C LEU A 31 -8.97 4.17 5.67
N LEU A 32 -9.97 4.68 6.41
CA LEU A 32 -10.49 6.02 6.19
C LEU A 32 -9.38 7.08 6.29
N HIS A 33 -8.53 6.99 7.32
CA HIS A 33 -7.42 7.93 7.47
C HIS A 33 -6.34 7.75 6.39
N LEU A 34 -6.04 6.51 5.98
CA LEU A 34 -5.10 6.26 4.88
C LEU A 34 -5.64 6.80 3.55
N GLN A 35 -6.95 6.66 3.30
CA GLN A 35 -7.63 7.18 2.13
C GLN A 35 -7.55 8.71 2.09
N ILE A 36 -7.92 9.41 3.17
CA ILE A 36 -7.83 10.88 3.26
C ILE A 36 -6.41 11.36 2.92
N ALA A 37 -5.40 10.72 3.50
CA ALA A 37 -4.00 11.06 3.21
C ALA A 37 -3.60 10.76 1.75
N ALA A 38 -4.08 9.66 1.18
CA ALA A 38 -3.81 9.27 -0.20
C ALA A 38 -4.48 10.22 -1.22
N GLU A 39 -5.75 10.56 -1.00
CA GLU A 39 -6.50 11.53 -1.84
C GLU A 39 -5.88 12.93 -1.75
N GLY A 40 -5.35 13.31 -0.59
CA GLY A 40 -4.50 14.49 -0.42
C GLY A 40 -3.11 14.40 -1.08
N SER A 41 -2.82 13.34 -1.82
CA SER A 41 -1.54 13.11 -2.51
C SER A 41 -0.32 12.96 -1.59
N TYR A 42 -0.51 12.54 -0.33
CA TYR A 42 0.62 12.18 0.52
C TYR A 42 1.23 10.85 0.04
N GLU A 43 2.38 10.91 -0.64
CA GLU A 43 2.94 9.80 -1.44
C GLU A 43 3.02 8.46 -0.68
N ASN A 44 3.42 8.47 0.60
CA ASN A 44 3.51 7.23 1.39
C ASN A 44 2.12 6.62 1.64
N ALA A 45 1.09 7.46 1.82
CA ALA A 45 -0.29 7.01 1.95
C ALA A 45 -0.83 6.52 0.62
N VAL A 46 -0.56 7.23 -0.50
CA VAL A 46 -0.91 6.78 -1.86
C VAL A 46 -0.39 5.36 -2.11
N TYR A 47 0.89 5.14 -1.82
CA TYR A 47 1.50 3.82 -1.97
C TYR A 47 0.83 2.78 -1.04
N LEU A 48 0.75 3.07 0.25
CA LEU A 48 0.26 2.12 1.25
C LEU A 48 -1.22 1.77 1.02
N TYR A 49 -2.07 2.79 0.84
CA TYR A 49 -3.48 2.63 0.53
C TYR A 49 -3.68 1.85 -0.77
N GLY A 50 -2.96 2.23 -1.83
CA GLY A 50 -3.03 1.53 -3.13
C GLY A 50 -2.71 0.04 -3.00
N VAL A 51 -1.65 -0.33 -2.28
CA VAL A 51 -1.29 -1.74 -2.08
C VAL A 51 -2.29 -2.48 -1.17
N ILE A 52 -2.85 -1.82 -0.15
CA ILE A 52 -3.92 -2.41 0.67
C ILE A 52 -5.17 -2.67 -0.17
N MET A 53 -5.54 -1.75 -1.08
CA MET A 53 -6.68 -1.96 -1.98
C MET A 53 -6.45 -3.15 -2.92
N LEU A 54 -5.25 -3.26 -3.52
CA LEU A 54 -4.87 -4.47 -4.27
C LEU A 54 -5.02 -5.74 -3.42
N ALA A 55 -4.54 -5.70 -2.17
CA ALA A 55 -4.59 -6.83 -1.26
C ALA A 55 -6.02 -7.17 -0.80
N LYS A 56 -6.97 -6.24 -0.89
CA LYS A 56 -8.39 -6.47 -0.61
C LYS A 56 -9.17 -6.94 -1.85
N GLY A 57 -8.54 -7.02 -3.01
CA GLY A 57 -9.17 -7.36 -4.29
C GLY A 57 -9.73 -6.15 -5.05
N GLU A 58 -9.65 -4.95 -4.48
CA GLU A 58 -10.07 -3.67 -5.08
C GLU A 58 -9.04 -3.20 -6.12
N THR A 59 -8.88 -4.00 -7.16
CA THR A 59 -7.75 -3.92 -8.10
C THR A 59 -7.76 -2.59 -8.86
N ALA A 60 -8.91 -2.14 -9.34
CA ALA A 60 -9.03 -0.88 -10.07
C ALA A 60 -8.60 0.33 -9.21
N ILE A 61 -9.04 0.38 -7.94
CA ILE A 61 -8.68 1.45 -7.01
C ILE A 61 -7.19 1.39 -6.69
N GLY A 62 -6.67 0.20 -6.38
CA GLY A 62 -5.26 0.03 -6.05
C GLY A 62 -4.32 0.41 -7.20
N GLN A 63 -4.67 0.03 -8.43
CA GLN A 63 -3.92 0.40 -9.63
C GLN A 63 -3.98 1.91 -9.89
N ALA A 64 -5.17 2.51 -9.84
CA ALA A 64 -5.34 3.95 -10.04
C ALA A 64 -4.50 4.77 -9.05
N MET A 65 -4.49 4.39 -7.77
CA MET A 65 -3.66 5.05 -6.76
C MET A 65 -2.17 4.93 -7.07
N LEU A 66 -1.69 3.73 -7.37
CA LEU A 66 -0.27 3.52 -7.68
C LEU A 66 0.17 4.23 -8.97
N ASP A 67 -0.72 4.36 -9.94
CA ASP A 67 -0.44 5.07 -11.20
C ASP A 67 -0.13 6.55 -10.99
N THR A 68 -0.72 7.19 -9.97
CA THR A 68 -0.40 8.59 -9.61
C THR A 68 1.07 8.79 -9.19
N LEU A 69 1.76 7.71 -8.79
CA LEU A 69 3.19 7.75 -8.49
C LEU A 69 4.06 7.79 -9.76
N GLY A 70 3.49 7.65 -10.95
CA GLY A 70 4.22 7.73 -12.23
C GLY A 70 5.22 6.61 -12.41
N TRP A 71 4.87 5.38 -11.98
CA TRP A 71 5.82 4.27 -11.97
C TRP A 71 6.24 3.81 -13.38
N ARG A 72 5.41 4.06 -14.40
CA ARG A 72 5.74 3.81 -15.82
C ARG A 72 6.93 4.65 -16.28
N GLN A 73 7.01 5.90 -15.80
CA GLN A 73 8.16 6.77 -16.06
C GLN A 73 9.34 6.43 -15.15
N SER A 74 9.08 6.23 -13.84
CA SER A 74 10.12 5.88 -12.89
C SER A 74 9.59 5.12 -11.67
N LYS A 75 10.15 3.92 -11.45
CA LYS A 75 9.82 3.07 -10.29
C LYS A 75 10.39 3.61 -8.97
N ASN A 76 11.27 4.62 -9.03
CA ASN A 76 12.00 5.15 -7.88
C ASN A 76 11.08 5.78 -6.82
N ARG A 77 9.99 6.44 -7.23
CA ARG A 77 9.03 7.05 -6.30
C ARG A 77 8.34 6.00 -5.45
N ALA A 78 7.77 4.98 -6.09
CA ALA A 78 7.16 3.84 -5.40
C ALA A 78 8.17 3.08 -4.52
N ASP A 79 9.41 2.87 -4.98
CA ASP A 79 10.45 2.19 -4.18
C ASP A 79 10.91 3.01 -2.97
N ARG A 80 10.87 4.35 -3.06
CA ARG A 80 11.12 5.24 -1.92
C ARG A 80 9.97 5.18 -0.93
N CYS A 81 8.73 5.23 -1.41
CA CYS A 81 7.53 5.08 -0.58
C CYS A 81 7.56 3.75 0.16
N TRP A 82 7.85 2.66 -0.54
CA TRP A 82 8.01 1.33 0.05
C TRP A 82 8.99 1.31 1.24
N ARG A 83 10.20 1.85 1.04
CA ARG A 83 11.22 1.91 2.10
C ARG A 83 10.81 2.77 3.29
N ARG A 84 9.96 3.78 3.08
CA ARG A 84 9.43 4.64 4.15
C ARG A 84 8.30 3.95 4.89
N VAL A 85 7.36 3.32 4.18
CA VAL A 85 6.28 2.52 4.75
C VAL A 85 6.85 1.37 5.58
N LYS A 86 7.84 0.63 5.08
CA LYS A 86 8.53 -0.43 5.85
C LYS A 86 9.09 0.09 7.17
N ARG A 87 9.67 1.29 7.16
CA ARG A 87 10.17 1.95 8.38
C ARG A 87 9.04 2.38 9.30
N SER A 88 7.94 2.92 8.77
CA SER A 88 6.76 3.30 9.57
C SER A 88 6.08 2.11 10.25
N LEU A 89 6.15 0.92 9.63
CA LEU A 89 5.60 -0.31 10.18
C LEU A 89 6.58 -1.08 11.07
N HIS A 90 7.83 -0.62 11.18
CA HIS A 90 8.84 -1.29 11.98
C HIS A 90 8.42 -1.32 13.46
N GLY A 91 8.49 -2.52 14.08
CA GLY A 91 8.07 -2.74 15.46
C GLY A 91 6.55 -2.92 15.65
N ILE A 92 5.73 -2.77 14.60
CA ILE A 92 4.29 -3.07 14.66
C ILE A 92 4.09 -4.53 14.22
N ARG A 93 3.34 -5.31 15.02
CA ARG A 93 2.91 -6.65 14.63
C ARG A 93 1.83 -6.57 13.55
N VAL A 94 2.25 -6.55 12.30
CA VAL A 94 1.34 -6.56 11.15
C VAL A 94 0.74 -7.95 11.00
N THR A 95 -0.59 -8.05 11.10
CA THR A 95 -1.29 -9.32 10.91
C THR A 95 -1.57 -9.53 9.42
N ARG A 96 -1.14 -10.68 8.89
CA ARG A 96 -1.47 -11.08 7.52
C ARG A 96 -2.90 -11.58 7.47
N LEU A 97 -3.77 -10.83 6.79
CA LEU A 97 -5.16 -11.20 6.58
C LEU A 97 -5.27 -12.22 5.44
N GLU A 98 -6.24 -13.14 5.52
CA GLU A 98 -6.46 -14.14 4.46
C GLU A 98 -6.84 -13.48 3.13
N SER A 99 -7.58 -12.36 3.17
CA SER A 99 -7.92 -11.57 1.98
C SER A 99 -6.68 -11.18 1.18
N TYR A 100 -5.58 -10.84 1.85
CA TYR A 100 -4.31 -10.49 1.20
C TYR A 100 -3.71 -11.68 0.46
N MET A 101 -3.77 -12.87 1.07
CA MET A 101 -3.26 -14.10 0.47
C MET A 101 -4.12 -14.54 -0.72
N THR A 102 -5.43 -14.41 -0.62
CA THR A 102 -6.36 -14.67 -1.72
C THR A 102 -6.07 -13.75 -2.91
N ALA A 103 -6.00 -12.44 -2.68
CA ALA A 103 -5.67 -11.48 -3.73
C ALA A 103 -4.29 -11.75 -4.35
N TYR A 104 -3.29 -12.09 -3.53
CA TYR A 104 -1.97 -12.49 -4.00
C TYR A 104 -2.01 -13.72 -4.91
N ARG A 105 -2.70 -14.80 -4.50
CA ARG A 105 -2.82 -16.04 -5.28
C ARG A 105 -3.53 -15.78 -6.62
N ASN A 106 -4.67 -15.11 -6.58
CA ASN A 106 -5.45 -14.79 -7.79
C ASN A 106 -4.64 -13.94 -8.77
N THR A 107 -3.91 -12.93 -8.27
CA THR A 107 -3.07 -12.10 -9.13
C THR A 107 -1.86 -12.88 -9.66
N ARG A 108 -1.27 -13.78 -8.86
CA ARG A 108 -0.13 -14.59 -9.28
C ARG A 108 -0.45 -15.47 -10.48
N GLU A 109 -1.66 -16.02 -10.54
CA GLU A 109 -2.11 -16.89 -11.62
C GLU A 109 -2.19 -16.15 -12.97
N THR A 110 -2.50 -14.85 -12.96
CA THR A 110 -2.61 -14.04 -14.18
C THR A 110 -1.27 -13.54 -14.72
N ILE A 111 -0.21 -13.56 -13.90
CA ILE A 111 1.13 -13.11 -14.32
C ILE A 111 1.89 -14.27 -14.97
N ALA A 112 2.37 -14.11 -16.20
CA ALA A 112 3.26 -15.08 -16.86
C ALA A 112 4.74 -14.66 -16.88
N CYS A 113 5.04 -13.40 -16.61
CA CYS A 113 6.39 -12.83 -16.77
C CYS A 113 7.13 -12.66 -15.44
N HIS A 114 8.46 -12.86 -15.49
CA HIS A 114 9.42 -12.56 -14.42
C HIS A 114 8.96 -12.96 -13.01
N ARG A 115 8.21 -14.06 -12.85
CA ARG A 115 7.50 -14.41 -11.60
C ARG A 115 8.41 -14.38 -10.37
N ASP A 116 9.62 -14.90 -10.52
CA ASP A 116 10.58 -15.07 -9.43
C ASP A 116 11.62 -13.95 -9.36
N ASN A 117 11.71 -13.10 -10.39
CA ASN A 117 12.59 -11.92 -10.39
C ASN A 117 11.83 -10.70 -9.85
N ILE A 118 12.04 -10.30 -8.59
CA ILE A 118 11.36 -9.13 -7.98
C ILE A 118 11.91 -7.79 -8.50
N HIS A 119 13.12 -7.79 -9.05
CA HIS A 119 13.79 -6.57 -9.53
C HIS A 119 13.26 -6.15 -10.89
N GLU A 120 12.95 -7.13 -11.73
CA GLU A 120 12.34 -6.92 -13.04
C GLU A 120 10.83 -6.73 -12.92
N ARG A 121 10.39 -5.52 -13.28
CA ARG A 121 9.00 -5.07 -13.14
C ARG A 121 8.58 -4.42 -14.44
N CYS A 122 7.89 -5.17 -15.29
CA CYS A 122 7.24 -4.65 -16.48
C CYS A 122 5.80 -4.24 -16.18
N ASP A 123 5.11 -3.71 -17.17
CA ASP A 123 3.77 -3.14 -16.97
C ASP A 123 2.73 -4.18 -16.53
N THR A 124 2.90 -5.42 -16.97
CA THR A 124 1.99 -6.52 -16.66
C THR A 124 2.17 -7.06 -15.24
N CYS A 125 3.39 -7.08 -14.68
CA CYS A 125 3.64 -7.64 -13.34
C CYS A 125 3.85 -6.59 -12.24
N TYR A 126 3.91 -5.31 -12.56
CA TYR A 126 4.23 -4.26 -11.60
C TYR A 126 3.37 -4.32 -10.32
N TYR A 127 2.05 -4.35 -10.45
CA TYR A 127 1.13 -4.35 -9.30
C TYR A 127 1.23 -5.63 -8.47
N TYR A 128 1.33 -6.79 -9.14
CA TYR A 128 1.61 -8.07 -8.48
C TYR A 128 2.89 -8.00 -7.64
N LYS A 129 3.94 -7.35 -8.14
CA LYS A 129 5.21 -7.21 -7.44
C LYS A 129 5.11 -6.24 -6.25
N GLN A 130 4.31 -5.18 -6.34
CA GLN A 130 4.02 -4.32 -5.18
C GLN A 130 3.22 -5.07 -4.11
N LEU A 131 2.21 -5.84 -4.53
CA LEU A 131 1.44 -6.70 -3.63
C LEU A 131 2.33 -7.76 -2.96
N THR A 132 3.20 -8.42 -3.72
CA THR A 132 4.17 -9.41 -3.22
C THR A 132 5.07 -8.80 -2.17
N LYS A 133 5.63 -7.61 -2.44
CA LYS A 133 6.43 -6.88 -1.45
C LYS A 133 5.66 -6.70 -0.15
N PHE A 134 4.42 -6.24 -0.20
CA PHE A 134 3.61 -6.01 0.99
C PHE A 134 3.24 -7.30 1.75
N VAL A 135 2.78 -8.34 1.04
CA VAL A 135 2.35 -9.61 1.63
C VAL A 135 3.49 -10.37 2.32
N TYR A 136 4.70 -10.28 1.77
CA TYR A 136 5.91 -10.94 2.31
C TYR A 136 6.87 -10.01 3.06
N MET A 137 6.49 -8.74 3.29
CA MET A 137 7.21 -7.85 4.22
C MET A 137 6.75 -8.03 5.67
N MET A 138 5.60 -8.65 5.89
CA MET A 138 5.20 -9.23 7.18
C MET A 138 6.03 -10.47 7.47
#